data_AF-A0A7G2C5L1-F1
#
_entry.id   AF-A0A7G2C5L1-F1
#
_cell.length_a   1.000
_cell.length_b   1.000
_cell.length_c   1.000
_cell.angle_alpha   90.00
_cell.angle_beta   90.00
_cell.angle_gamma   90.00
#
_symmetry.space_group_name_H-M   'P 1'
#
loop_
_entity.id
_entity.type
_entity.pdbx_description
1 polymer ?
#
loop_
_entity_poly.entity_id
_entity_poly.type
_entity_poly.pdbx_seq_one_letter_code
_entity_poly.pdbx_strand_id
1 'polypeptide(L)'
;MSNYGWKGEWGNSLLTVLFIMLFVCVFCFIYSFGRWNGKVKRWLFRVTWLMLLLHLIGCVVVLIVFNYRMGLFVMALALHILICIFRTNEASNSYGLFLMGTFFTLALLACCLLAHFNSSELYNYSIRDQVASWYTLGASDSSGSSSDANPDALPAFRPLICAATFANHKLSILSLALLAKIGYNTDVASQVSDLQQYFPDFERVGSLTSGGGLIHMTLFRQVTETQNTTFLAVRPGTNVQNSIILMNSWIDVYLFSFFGFLMPPSYVDAIMPYLSFALDMSPLTYKNFLNYTAVAIEDFLGENFPNEKFYVVGHGISGATGAMLVLREHAMESVLFASPPIVPSKFQIPDTTLETSLLNVVNQNSVYYSWYVRNQYTHTLFCHLGGTQCDTMTEMINTLTNTCDFH
;
A
#
# COMPACT_ATOMS: atom_id res chain seq x y z
N MET A 1 -13.83 -3.57 29.79
CA MET A 1 -14.76 -2.89 28.86
C MET A 1 -13.94 -1.99 27.95
N SER A 2 -13.73 -2.40 26.69
CA SER A 2 -12.89 -1.69 25.72
C SER A 2 -13.69 -0.58 25.02
N ASN A 3 -13.57 0.66 25.51
CA ASN A 3 -14.28 1.83 24.97
C ASN A 3 -13.78 2.33 23.59
N TYR A 4 -13.06 1.52 22.83
CA TYR A 4 -12.59 1.86 21.48
C TYR A 4 -13.00 0.81 20.43
N GLY A 5 -14.03 0.02 20.74
CA GLY A 5 -14.57 -1.00 19.84
C GLY A 5 -15.58 -0.44 18.85
N TRP A 6 -15.14 0.32 17.85
CA TRP A 6 -15.94 0.53 16.64
C TRP A 6 -15.85 -0.71 15.74
N LYS A 7 -16.45 -1.83 16.16
CA LYS A 7 -16.63 -3.00 15.29
C LYS A 7 -17.92 -2.81 14.49
N GLY A 8 -17.79 -2.59 13.18
CA GLY A 8 -18.87 -2.90 12.21
C GLY A 8 -19.57 -1.73 11.50
N GLU A 9 -19.51 -0.50 11.99
CA GLU A 9 -20.33 0.61 11.42
C GLU A 9 -19.53 1.70 10.67
N TRP A 10 -18.20 1.56 10.60
CA TRP A 10 -17.30 2.52 9.92
C TRP A 10 -17.64 2.75 8.44
N GLY A 11 -18.05 1.70 7.74
CA GLY A 11 -18.45 1.80 6.33
C GLY A 11 -19.58 2.81 6.13
N ASN A 12 -20.60 2.78 6.99
CA ASN A 12 -21.78 3.65 6.86
C ASN A 12 -21.46 5.11 7.25
N SER A 13 -20.69 5.33 8.31
CA SER A 13 -20.31 6.69 8.73
C SER A 13 -19.37 7.37 7.73
N LEU A 14 -18.40 6.62 7.19
CA LEU A 14 -17.49 7.12 6.16
C LEU A 14 -18.24 7.36 4.84
N LEU A 15 -19.11 6.43 4.42
CA LEU A 15 -19.95 6.56 3.22
C LEU A 15 -20.91 7.76 3.33
N THR A 16 -21.42 8.06 4.52
CA THR A 16 -22.28 9.23 4.79
C THR A 16 -21.49 10.54 4.66
N VAL A 17 -20.31 10.64 5.29
CA VAL A 17 -19.42 11.80 5.13
C VAL A 17 -19.03 11.97 3.66
N LEU A 18 -18.83 10.86 2.96
CA LEU A 18 -18.55 10.81 1.53
C LEU A 18 -19.69 11.30 0.65
N PHE A 19 -20.91 10.83 0.88
CA PHE A 19 -22.08 11.26 0.14
C PHE A 19 -22.27 12.77 0.27
N ILE A 20 -22.02 13.32 1.46
CA ILE A 20 -22.13 14.74 1.71
C ILE A 20 -21.00 15.51 1.02
N MET A 21 -19.76 15.02 1.09
CA MET A 21 -18.62 15.63 0.37
C MET A 21 -18.83 15.59 -1.15
N LEU A 22 -19.32 14.48 -1.69
CA LEU A 22 -19.57 14.30 -3.12
C LEU A 22 -20.74 15.18 -3.59
N PHE A 23 -21.79 15.31 -2.77
CA PHE A 23 -22.86 16.28 -2.99
C PHE A 23 -22.32 17.73 -3.06
N VAL A 24 -21.42 18.09 -2.14
CA VAL A 24 -20.77 19.41 -2.14
C VAL A 24 -19.88 19.60 -3.38
N CYS A 25 -19.09 18.60 -3.78
CA CYS A 25 -18.27 18.65 -5.00
C CYS A 25 -19.12 18.80 -6.26
N VAL A 26 -20.21 18.03 -6.40
CA VAL A 26 -21.14 18.12 -7.53
C VAL A 26 -21.83 19.48 -7.57
N PHE A 27 -22.25 20.01 -6.42
CA PHE A 27 -22.86 21.34 -6.33
C PHE A 27 -21.88 22.45 -6.73
N CYS A 28 -20.63 22.37 -6.26
CA CYS A 28 -19.55 23.28 -6.65
C CYS A 28 -19.15 23.14 -8.14
N PHE A 29 -19.27 21.95 -8.73
CA PHE A 29 -19.05 21.70 -10.16
C PHE A 29 -20.13 22.38 -11.01
N ILE A 30 -21.40 22.19 -10.66
CA ILE A 30 -22.55 22.85 -11.30
C ILE A 30 -22.44 24.38 -11.19
N TYR A 31 -21.96 24.87 -10.04
CA TYR A 31 -21.69 26.29 -9.83
C TYR A 31 -20.56 26.83 -10.72
N SER A 32 -19.44 26.11 -10.82
CA SER A 32 -18.23 26.57 -11.54
C SER A 32 -18.38 26.50 -13.07
N PHE A 33 -19.08 25.49 -13.59
CA PHE A 33 -19.23 25.24 -15.02
C PHE A 33 -20.60 25.62 -15.59
N GLY A 34 -21.58 25.94 -14.74
CA GLY A 34 -22.88 26.40 -15.21
C GLY A 34 -22.85 27.83 -15.77
N ARG A 35 -23.64 28.08 -16.81
CA ARG A 35 -23.78 29.40 -17.45
C ARG A 35 -24.69 30.30 -16.60
N TRP A 36 -24.14 30.87 -15.54
CA TRP A 36 -24.88 31.73 -14.60
C TRP A 36 -24.62 33.21 -14.83
N ASN A 37 -25.67 34.03 -14.79
CA ASN A 37 -25.56 35.49 -14.81
C ASN A 37 -24.86 36.02 -13.53
N GLY A 38 -24.11 37.13 -13.62
CA GLY A 38 -23.21 37.61 -12.54
C GLY A 38 -23.87 37.93 -11.18
N LYS A 39 -25.18 38.16 -11.12
CA LYS A 39 -25.93 38.26 -9.85
C LYS A 39 -26.23 36.88 -9.23
N VAL A 40 -26.60 35.91 -10.06
CA VAL A 40 -26.85 34.52 -9.66
C VAL A 40 -25.55 33.85 -9.22
N LYS A 41 -24.45 34.12 -9.92
CA LYS A 41 -23.10 33.64 -9.55
C LYS A 41 -22.68 34.11 -8.15
N ARG A 42 -22.95 35.38 -7.79
CA ARG A 42 -22.66 35.89 -6.43
C ARG A 42 -23.54 35.29 -5.33
N TRP A 43 -24.81 35.01 -5.62
CA TRP A 43 -25.71 34.38 -4.65
C TRP A 43 -25.39 32.91 -4.44
N LEU A 44 -25.16 32.17 -5.52
CA LEU A 44 -24.71 30.78 -5.45
C LEU A 44 -23.38 30.67 -4.70
N PHE A 45 -22.41 31.56 -4.94
CA PHE A 45 -21.16 31.60 -4.19
C PHE A 45 -21.39 31.67 -2.67
N ARG A 46 -22.28 32.57 -2.21
CA ARG A 46 -22.58 32.76 -0.79
C ARG A 46 -23.29 31.55 -0.18
N VAL A 47 -24.18 30.89 -0.92
CA VAL A 47 -24.91 29.71 -0.47
C VAL A 47 -24.00 28.48 -0.42
N THR A 48 -23.21 28.24 -1.46
CA THR A 48 -22.19 27.18 -1.48
C THR A 48 -21.18 27.36 -0.36
N TRP A 49 -20.76 28.61 -0.10
CA TRP A 49 -19.89 28.96 1.01
C TRP A 49 -20.48 28.62 2.38
N LEU A 50 -21.73 29.03 2.63
CA LEU A 50 -22.44 28.72 3.87
C LEU A 50 -22.60 27.20 4.05
N MET A 51 -22.90 26.46 2.98
CA MET A 51 -23.01 24.99 3.05
C MET A 51 -21.67 24.32 3.34
N LEU A 52 -20.59 24.72 2.67
CA LEU A 52 -19.24 24.19 2.93
C LEU A 52 -18.85 24.45 4.38
N LEU A 53 -19.05 25.67 4.88
CA LEU A 53 -18.65 26.07 6.22
C LEU A 53 -19.49 25.36 7.30
N LEU A 54 -20.80 25.21 7.08
CA LEU A 54 -21.68 24.44 7.96
C LEU A 54 -21.31 22.95 7.98
N HIS A 55 -21.04 22.36 6.81
CA HIS A 55 -20.62 20.97 6.69
C HIS A 55 -19.30 20.71 7.41
N LEU A 56 -18.35 21.62 7.21
CA LEU A 56 -17.02 21.55 7.79
C LEU A 56 -17.07 21.71 9.32
N ILE A 57 -17.88 22.64 9.85
CA ILE A 57 -18.16 22.73 11.28
C ILE A 57 -18.83 21.45 11.80
N GLY A 58 -19.82 20.90 11.09
CA GLY A 58 -20.51 19.68 11.48
C GLY A 58 -19.56 18.47 11.56
N CYS A 59 -18.75 18.27 10.53
CA CYS A 59 -17.72 17.22 10.49
C CYS A 59 -16.70 17.40 11.60
N VAL A 60 -16.24 18.62 11.87
CA VAL A 60 -15.30 18.92 12.95
C VAL A 60 -15.90 18.63 14.32
N VAL A 61 -17.12 19.07 14.60
CA VAL A 61 -17.77 18.85 15.90
C VAL A 61 -17.99 17.36 16.13
N VAL A 62 -18.51 16.64 15.14
CA VAL A 62 -18.72 15.19 15.22
C VAL A 62 -17.38 14.47 15.39
N LEU A 63 -16.38 14.77 14.56
CA LEU A 63 -15.07 14.11 14.62
C LEU A 63 -14.30 14.44 15.90
N ILE A 64 -14.41 15.66 16.46
CA ILE A 64 -13.78 16.01 17.74
C ILE A 64 -14.39 15.24 18.91
N VAL A 65 -15.72 15.14 18.95
CA VAL A 65 -16.45 14.43 20.02
C VAL A 65 -16.13 12.93 20.00
N PHE A 66 -15.97 12.33 18.82
CA PHE A 66 -15.73 10.89 18.70
C PHE A 66 -14.25 10.48 18.62
N ASN A 67 -13.39 11.29 17.98
CA ASN A 67 -11.94 11.08 17.93
C ASN A 67 -11.21 12.40 17.68
N TYR A 68 -10.85 13.10 18.75
CA TYR A 68 -10.23 14.43 18.73
C TYR A 68 -9.04 14.56 17.76
N ARG A 69 -8.28 13.48 17.51
CA ARG A 69 -7.13 13.50 16.59
C ARG A 69 -7.55 13.61 15.13
N MET A 70 -8.62 12.91 14.73
CA MET A 70 -9.19 13.02 13.40
C MET A 70 -9.94 14.34 13.23
N GLY A 71 -10.60 14.81 14.30
CA GLY A 71 -11.21 16.14 14.35
C GLY A 71 -10.17 17.25 14.17
N LEU A 72 -9.00 17.14 14.81
CA LEU A 72 -7.88 18.07 14.64
C LEU A 72 -7.27 18.02 13.22
N PHE A 73 -7.16 16.83 12.60
CA PHE A 73 -6.72 16.70 11.21
C PHE A 73 -7.65 17.42 10.25
N VAL A 74 -8.96 17.14 10.35
CA VAL A 74 -9.98 17.74 9.49
C VAL A 74 -10.13 19.24 9.78
N MET A 75 -9.92 19.69 11.02
CA MET A 75 -9.80 21.11 11.37
C MET A 75 -8.61 21.79 10.71
N ALA A 76 -7.42 21.19 10.78
CA ALA A 76 -6.22 21.77 10.16
C ALA A 76 -6.39 21.86 8.65
N LEU A 77 -6.97 20.82 8.04
CA LEU A 77 -7.33 20.78 6.64
C LEU A 77 -8.35 21.87 6.26
N ALA A 78 -9.39 21.99 7.06
CA ALA A 78 -10.42 22.99 6.91
C ALA A 78 -9.85 24.41 6.98
N LEU A 79 -9.00 24.68 7.97
CA LEU A 79 -8.32 25.95 8.15
C LEU A 79 -7.39 26.24 6.97
N HIS A 80 -6.70 25.23 6.44
CA HIS A 80 -5.86 25.35 5.26
C HIS A 80 -6.68 25.69 4.00
N ILE A 81 -7.79 25.00 3.78
CA ILE A 81 -8.74 25.28 2.70
C ILE A 81 -9.30 26.71 2.84
N LEU A 82 -9.70 27.11 4.06
CA LEU A 82 -10.18 28.46 4.35
C LEU A 82 -9.11 29.53 4.06
N ILE A 83 -7.86 29.33 4.49
CA ILE A 83 -6.74 30.27 4.26
C ILE A 83 -6.39 30.36 2.78
N CYS A 84 -6.33 29.23 2.05
CA CYS A 84 -6.10 29.20 0.62
C CYS A 84 -7.19 29.99 -0.13
N ILE A 85 -8.44 29.88 0.32
CA ILE A 85 -9.59 30.60 -0.26
C ILE A 85 -9.59 32.09 0.10
N PHE A 86 -9.22 32.50 1.33
CA PHE A 86 -9.13 33.92 1.69
C PHE A 86 -7.99 34.66 0.97
N ARG A 87 -6.95 33.94 0.52
CA ARG A 87 -5.86 34.51 -0.28
C ARG A 87 -6.20 34.73 -1.75
N THR A 88 -7.40 34.37 -2.21
CA THR A 88 -7.77 34.59 -3.61
C THR A 88 -8.33 35.97 -3.83
N ASN A 89 -7.48 36.84 -4.42
CA ASN A 89 -7.90 38.07 -5.07
C ASN A 89 -8.84 37.76 -6.26
N GLU A 90 -9.57 38.74 -6.78
CA GLU A 90 -10.44 38.57 -7.98
C GLU A 90 -9.72 37.98 -9.21
N ALA A 91 -8.38 38.05 -9.23
CA ALA A 91 -7.51 37.47 -10.26
C ALA A 91 -7.01 36.03 -9.96
N SER A 92 -7.19 35.53 -8.75
CA SER A 92 -6.94 34.12 -8.43
C SER A 92 -8.16 33.32 -8.86
N ASN A 93 -8.00 32.66 -10.00
CA ASN A 93 -9.05 32.00 -10.74
C ASN A 93 -9.79 31.02 -9.82
N SER A 94 -11.03 31.33 -9.44
CA SER A 94 -11.92 30.47 -8.60
C SER A 94 -11.92 28.98 -8.97
N TYR A 95 -11.61 28.67 -10.23
CA TYR A 95 -11.38 27.32 -10.74
C TYR A 95 -10.19 26.60 -10.09
N GLY A 96 -9.08 27.29 -9.81
CA GLY A 96 -7.87 26.70 -9.23
C GLY A 96 -8.09 26.20 -7.80
N LEU A 97 -8.77 26.99 -6.96
CA LEU A 97 -9.16 26.57 -5.61
C LEU A 97 -10.14 25.39 -5.62
N PHE A 98 -11.15 25.46 -6.49
CA PHE A 98 -12.14 24.41 -6.61
C PHE A 98 -11.51 23.10 -7.08
N LEU A 99 -10.60 23.18 -8.04
CA LEU A 99 -9.86 22.06 -8.57
C LEU A 99 -8.95 21.48 -7.48
N MET A 100 -8.18 22.31 -6.76
CA MET A 100 -7.38 21.84 -5.62
C MET A 100 -8.22 21.16 -4.53
N GLY A 101 -9.34 21.76 -4.12
CA GLY A 101 -10.24 21.16 -3.11
C GLY A 101 -10.89 19.86 -3.57
N THR A 102 -11.28 19.76 -4.85
CA THR A 102 -11.88 18.56 -5.44
C THR A 102 -10.85 17.44 -5.59
N PHE A 103 -9.64 17.75 -6.07
CA PHE A 103 -8.56 16.77 -6.17
C PHE A 103 -8.17 16.25 -4.79
N PHE A 104 -8.04 17.14 -3.81
CA PHE A 104 -7.71 16.76 -2.45
C PHE A 104 -8.78 15.84 -1.82
N THR A 105 -10.07 16.17 -1.97
CA THR A 105 -11.17 15.35 -1.43
C THR A 105 -11.28 13.98 -2.13
N LEU A 106 -11.10 13.93 -3.45
CA LEU A 106 -11.05 12.67 -4.20
C LEU A 106 -9.85 11.81 -3.80
N ALA A 107 -8.70 12.43 -3.54
CA ALA A 107 -7.52 11.72 -3.08
C ALA A 107 -7.75 11.11 -1.70
N LEU A 108 -8.31 11.87 -0.74
CA LEU A 108 -8.69 11.34 0.57
C LEU A 108 -9.68 10.18 0.46
N LEU A 109 -10.66 10.30 -0.44
CA LEU A 109 -11.61 9.22 -0.73
C LEU A 109 -10.88 7.97 -1.20
N ALA A 110 -9.99 8.10 -2.19
CA ALA A 110 -9.19 7.00 -2.69
C ALA A 110 -8.38 6.35 -1.56
N CYS A 111 -7.74 7.15 -0.69
CA CYS A 111 -7.00 6.63 0.46
C CYS A 111 -7.89 5.81 1.41
N CYS A 112 -9.11 6.26 1.69
CA CYS A 112 -10.01 5.54 2.58
C CYS A 112 -10.51 4.23 1.96
N LEU A 113 -10.89 4.24 0.69
CA LEU A 113 -11.33 3.03 -0.02
C LEU A 113 -10.21 2.00 -0.13
N LEU A 114 -9.01 2.45 -0.50
CA LEU A 114 -7.84 1.57 -0.63
C LEU A 114 -7.37 1.05 0.73
N ALA A 115 -7.40 1.88 1.79
CA ALA A 115 -7.10 1.43 3.14
C ALA A 115 -8.13 0.41 3.66
N HIS A 116 -9.42 0.63 3.38
CA HIS A 116 -10.47 -0.33 3.72
C HIS A 116 -10.23 -1.66 3.00
N PHE A 117 -9.97 -1.61 1.69
CA PHE A 117 -9.65 -2.79 0.90
C PHE A 117 -8.42 -3.53 1.46
N ASN A 118 -7.31 -2.83 1.71
CA ASN A 118 -6.10 -3.45 2.26
C ASN A 118 -6.34 -4.08 3.65
N SER A 119 -7.23 -3.50 4.46
CA SER A 119 -7.63 -4.07 5.74
C SER A 119 -8.61 -5.25 5.62
N SER A 120 -9.42 -5.30 4.55
CA SER A 120 -10.37 -6.41 4.31
C SER A 120 -9.71 -7.65 3.70
N GLU A 121 -8.55 -7.50 3.08
CA GLU A 121 -7.72 -8.62 2.62
C GLU A 121 -7.10 -9.43 3.78
N LEU A 122 -7.14 -8.91 5.01
CA LEU A 122 -6.82 -9.68 6.20
C LEU A 122 -7.83 -10.81 6.36
N TYR A 123 -7.34 -12.04 6.33
CA TYR A 123 -8.16 -13.24 6.46
C TYR A 123 -7.79 -14.02 7.72
N ASN A 124 -8.70 -14.87 8.21
CA ASN A 124 -8.57 -15.60 9.48
C ASN A 124 -8.77 -17.11 9.31
N TYR A 125 -8.60 -17.62 8.10
CA TYR A 125 -8.84 -19.02 7.74
C TYR A 125 -7.63 -19.56 6.95
N SER A 126 -7.50 -20.87 6.82
CA SER A 126 -6.40 -21.50 6.07
C SER A 126 -6.46 -21.17 4.57
N ILE A 127 -5.31 -20.99 3.93
CA ILE A 127 -5.25 -20.76 2.47
C ILE A 127 -5.59 -22.02 1.66
N ARG A 128 -5.68 -23.18 2.30
CA ARG A 128 -5.88 -24.49 1.67
C ARG A 128 -7.13 -24.57 0.79
N ASP A 129 -8.16 -23.80 1.12
CA ASP A 129 -9.41 -23.76 0.36
C ASP A 129 -9.32 -22.86 -0.90
N GLN A 130 -8.26 -22.07 -1.03
CA GLN A 130 -8.12 -21.03 -2.06
C GLN A 130 -6.89 -21.17 -2.94
N VAL A 131 -5.78 -21.61 -2.37
CA VAL A 131 -4.57 -21.96 -3.11
C VAL A 131 -4.62 -23.46 -3.31
N ALA A 132 -4.84 -23.86 -4.56
CA ALA A 132 -5.22 -25.23 -4.84
C ALA A 132 -4.12 -26.22 -4.42
N SER A 133 -4.58 -27.44 -4.16
CA SER A 133 -3.82 -28.57 -3.62
C SER A 133 -2.60 -29.01 -4.44
N TRP A 134 -2.29 -28.32 -5.54
CA TRP A 134 -1.19 -28.63 -6.46
C TRP A 134 0.15 -28.04 -6.02
N TYR A 135 0.18 -27.00 -5.19
CA TYR A 135 1.46 -26.43 -4.74
C TYR A 135 2.10 -27.30 -3.65
N THR A 136 3.28 -27.86 -3.93
CA THR A 136 4.16 -28.50 -2.94
C THR A 136 5.60 -27.99 -3.11
N LEU A 137 6.21 -27.51 -2.04
CA LEU A 137 7.63 -27.14 -2.02
C LEU A 137 8.46 -28.41 -2.32
N GLY A 138 9.09 -28.45 -3.50
CA GLY A 138 9.79 -29.62 -4.03
C GLY A 138 9.35 -30.08 -5.43
N ALA A 139 8.22 -29.59 -5.96
CA ALA A 139 7.84 -29.86 -7.36
C ALA A 139 8.71 -29.11 -8.39
N SER A 140 9.52 -28.15 -7.93
CA SER A 140 10.46 -27.40 -8.78
C SER A 140 11.83 -28.06 -8.94
N ASP A 141 12.11 -29.17 -8.24
CA ASP A 141 13.34 -29.94 -8.45
C ASP A 141 13.14 -30.98 -9.57
N SER A 142 13.45 -30.54 -10.80
CA SER A 142 13.95 -31.35 -11.91
C SER A 142 13.34 -32.76 -12.12
N SER A 143 12.27 -32.88 -12.91
CA SER A 143 12.14 -33.95 -13.91
C SER A 143 10.91 -33.79 -14.82
N GLY A 144 11.17 -33.74 -16.13
CA GLY A 144 10.19 -33.64 -17.22
C GLY A 144 10.75 -32.85 -18.40
N SER A 145 11.91 -33.17 -18.98
CA SER A 145 12.30 -34.36 -19.75
C SER A 145 12.74 -33.88 -21.14
N SER A 146 14.05 -33.94 -21.34
CA SER A 146 14.70 -34.03 -22.64
C SER A 146 14.16 -35.23 -23.43
N SER A 147 13.09 -35.01 -24.18
CA SER A 147 12.61 -35.93 -25.22
C SER A 147 11.98 -35.10 -26.33
N ASP A 148 12.75 -34.93 -27.41
CA ASP A 148 12.35 -34.49 -28.76
C ASP A 148 11.69 -33.11 -28.93
N ALA A 149 12.26 -32.08 -28.31
CA ALA A 149 12.02 -30.70 -28.76
C ALA A 149 13.02 -30.34 -29.85
N ASN A 150 12.52 -30.23 -31.08
CA ASN A 150 13.18 -29.65 -32.25
C ASN A 150 14.05 -28.42 -31.85
N PRO A 151 15.34 -28.33 -32.22
CA PRO A 151 16.22 -27.21 -31.85
C PRO A 151 15.73 -25.84 -32.32
N ASP A 152 14.76 -25.81 -33.24
CA ASP A 152 14.13 -24.60 -33.78
C ASP A 152 12.87 -24.14 -33.02
N ALA A 153 12.45 -24.84 -31.98
CA ALA A 153 11.35 -24.40 -31.12
C ALA A 153 11.90 -23.73 -29.86
N LEU A 154 12.24 -22.43 -29.96
CA LEU A 154 12.44 -21.60 -28.77
C LEU A 154 11.20 -21.75 -27.85
N PRO A 155 11.35 -22.09 -26.56
CA PRO A 155 10.23 -22.03 -25.64
C PRO A 155 9.71 -20.59 -25.63
N ALA A 156 8.39 -20.45 -25.75
CA ALA A 156 7.71 -19.17 -25.72
C ALA A 156 8.22 -18.31 -24.56
N PHE A 157 8.47 -17.04 -24.86
CA PHE A 157 9.13 -16.03 -24.03
C PHE A 157 8.62 -16.02 -22.57
N ARG A 158 9.22 -16.81 -21.66
CA ARG A 158 8.86 -16.81 -20.23
C ARG A 158 9.41 -15.54 -19.58
N PRO A 159 8.59 -14.76 -18.83
CA PRO A 159 9.08 -13.53 -18.20
C PRO A 159 10.24 -13.79 -17.23
N LEU A 160 11.23 -12.88 -17.20
CA LEU A 160 12.45 -13.00 -16.36
C LEU A 160 12.13 -13.24 -14.87
N ILE A 161 11.03 -12.66 -14.39
CA ILE A 161 10.56 -12.82 -13.01
C ILE A 161 10.29 -14.28 -12.63
N CYS A 162 9.92 -15.13 -13.60
CA CYS A 162 9.67 -16.55 -13.36
C CYS A 162 10.94 -17.35 -13.08
N ALA A 163 12.12 -16.80 -13.44
CA ALA A 163 13.42 -17.39 -13.13
C ALA A 163 14.02 -16.85 -11.81
N ALA A 164 13.35 -15.90 -11.14
CA ALA A 164 13.83 -15.36 -9.87
C ALA A 164 13.74 -16.42 -8.76
N THR A 165 14.86 -16.63 -8.08
CA THR A 165 14.99 -17.62 -7.00
C THR A 165 15.64 -17.03 -5.76
N PHE A 166 15.20 -17.46 -4.59
CA PHE A 166 15.57 -16.91 -3.28
C PHE A 166 15.97 -18.03 -2.31
N ALA A 167 16.62 -17.66 -1.19
CA ALA A 167 17.14 -18.60 -0.19
C ALA A 167 17.94 -19.77 -0.83
N ASN A 168 19.07 -19.42 -1.46
CA ASN A 168 19.96 -20.39 -2.14
C ASN A 168 19.23 -21.27 -3.17
N HIS A 169 18.43 -20.63 -4.02
CA HIS A 169 17.66 -21.25 -5.09
C HIS A 169 16.49 -22.18 -4.66
N LYS A 170 16.14 -22.23 -3.37
CA LYS A 170 15.06 -23.10 -2.86
C LYS A 170 13.66 -22.52 -3.05
N LEU A 171 13.53 -21.20 -3.10
CA LEU A 171 12.22 -20.53 -3.18
C LEU A 171 12.06 -19.80 -4.51
N SER A 172 10.92 -19.98 -5.15
CA SER A 172 10.52 -19.22 -6.35
C SER A 172 9.79 -17.93 -5.97
N ILE A 173 9.52 -17.07 -6.95
CA ILE A 173 8.65 -15.89 -6.74
C ILE A 173 7.24 -16.28 -6.25
N LEU A 174 6.70 -17.42 -6.72
CA LEU A 174 5.41 -17.94 -6.27
C LEU A 174 5.48 -18.39 -4.80
N SER A 175 6.58 -19.02 -4.39
CA SER A 175 6.85 -19.38 -2.99
C SER A 175 6.77 -18.15 -2.07
N LEU A 176 7.36 -17.04 -2.50
CA LEU A 176 7.32 -15.79 -1.73
C LEU A 176 5.91 -15.19 -1.70
N ALA A 177 5.16 -15.24 -2.81
CA ALA A 177 3.77 -14.80 -2.82
C ALA A 177 2.91 -15.61 -1.81
N LEU A 178 3.15 -16.91 -1.72
CA LEU A 178 2.47 -17.77 -0.74
C LEU A 178 2.88 -17.46 0.70
N LEU A 179 4.18 -17.27 0.97
CA LEU A 179 4.65 -16.84 2.30
C LEU A 179 4.06 -15.49 2.71
N ALA A 180 3.98 -14.53 1.78
CA ALA A 180 3.31 -13.25 2.01
C ALA A 180 1.84 -13.47 2.36
N LYS A 181 1.12 -14.29 1.58
CA LYS A 181 -0.29 -14.61 1.86
C LYS A 181 -0.44 -15.23 3.25
N ILE A 182 0.30 -16.29 3.59
CA ILE A 182 0.29 -16.92 4.93
C ILE A 182 0.53 -15.88 6.03
N GLY A 183 1.50 -14.98 5.84
CA GLY A 183 1.80 -13.91 6.79
C GLY A 183 0.69 -12.87 6.98
N TYR A 184 -0.21 -12.73 6.00
CA TYR A 184 -1.41 -11.87 6.07
C TYR A 184 -2.54 -12.45 6.92
N ASN A 185 -2.56 -13.76 7.12
CA ASN A 185 -3.55 -14.41 7.98
C ASN A 185 -3.44 -13.86 9.41
N THR A 186 -4.53 -13.60 10.11
CA THR A 186 -4.48 -13.20 11.52
C THR A 186 -4.61 -14.37 12.49
N ASP A 187 -5.06 -15.54 12.02
CA ASP A 187 -5.12 -16.77 12.82
C ASP A 187 -3.78 -17.51 12.82
N VAL A 188 -3.12 -17.54 13.97
CA VAL A 188 -1.82 -18.18 14.16
C VAL A 188 -1.89 -19.69 13.93
N ALA A 189 -2.99 -20.36 14.31
CA ALA A 189 -3.12 -21.80 14.12
C ALA A 189 -3.18 -22.15 12.63
N SER A 190 -3.98 -21.42 11.86
CA SER A 190 -4.01 -21.53 10.41
C SER A 190 -2.67 -21.19 9.76
N GLN A 191 -1.96 -20.14 10.22
CA GLN A 191 -0.60 -19.83 9.73
C GLN A 191 0.35 -21.02 9.87
N VAL A 192 0.40 -21.63 11.05
CA VAL A 192 1.30 -22.76 11.33
C VAL A 192 0.90 -23.98 10.51
N SER A 193 -0.40 -24.27 10.40
CA SER A 193 -0.90 -25.38 9.58
C SER A 193 -0.55 -25.20 8.10
N ASP A 194 -0.75 -24.00 7.55
CA ASP A 194 -0.43 -23.68 6.15
C ASP A 194 1.09 -23.75 5.92
N LEU A 195 1.88 -23.24 6.87
CA LEU A 195 3.33 -23.29 6.80
C LEU A 195 3.84 -24.74 6.80
N GLN A 196 3.34 -25.60 7.70
CA GLN A 196 3.73 -27.02 7.73
C GLN A 196 3.37 -27.76 6.44
N GLN A 197 2.23 -27.41 5.83
CA GLN A 197 1.77 -28.07 4.60
C GLN A 197 2.59 -27.65 3.38
N TYR A 198 2.84 -26.35 3.21
CA TYR A 198 3.44 -25.81 1.99
C TYR A 198 4.93 -25.52 2.13
N PHE A 199 5.46 -25.40 3.33
CA PHE A 199 6.84 -25.06 3.65
C PHE A 199 7.34 -25.87 4.88
N PRO A 200 7.47 -27.20 4.78
CA PRO A 200 7.71 -28.07 5.94
C PRO A 200 9.01 -27.77 6.71
N ASP A 201 10.01 -27.18 6.04
CA ASP A 201 11.29 -26.78 6.65
C ASP A 201 11.23 -25.41 7.34
N PHE A 202 10.07 -24.76 7.34
CA PHE A 202 9.85 -23.44 7.92
C PHE A 202 9.05 -23.51 9.20
N GLU A 203 9.46 -22.70 10.18
CA GLU A 203 8.76 -22.52 11.44
C GLU A 203 8.41 -21.04 11.69
N ARG A 204 7.27 -20.80 12.34
CA ARG A 204 6.90 -19.46 12.80
C ARG A 204 7.62 -19.18 14.13
N VAL A 205 8.59 -18.28 14.13
CA VAL A 205 9.47 -18.03 15.28
C VAL A 205 9.13 -16.77 16.07
N GLY A 206 8.33 -15.87 15.50
CA GLY A 206 8.00 -14.62 16.18
C GLY A 206 7.02 -13.75 15.43
N SER A 207 6.63 -12.67 16.10
CA SER A 207 5.89 -11.58 15.48
C SER A 207 6.17 -10.27 16.19
N LEU A 208 6.29 -9.20 15.41
CA LEU A 208 6.51 -7.84 15.89
C LEU A 208 5.33 -6.99 15.46
N THR A 209 4.74 -6.27 16.42
CA THR A 209 3.77 -5.21 16.13
C THR A 209 4.41 -3.89 16.49
N SER A 210 4.50 -2.96 15.53
CA SER A 210 5.21 -1.70 15.76
C SER A 210 4.40 -0.49 15.34
N GLY A 211 4.84 0.66 15.87
CA GLY A 211 4.25 1.96 15.68
C GLY A 211 2.76 2.01 15.95
N GLY A 212 2.33 1.64 17.16
CA GLY A 212 0.92 1.71 17.56
C GLY A 212 -0.01 0.75 16.80
N GLY A 213 0.53 -0.33 16.22
CA GLY A 213 -0.23 -1.31 15.46
C GLY A 213 -0.44 -0.93 13.99
N LEU A 214 0.41 -0.05 13.45
CA LEU A 214 0.39 0.32 12.04
C LEU A 214 0.88 -0.81 11.14
N ILE A 215 1.96 -1.46 11.56
CA ILE A 215 2.56 -2.58 10.82
C ILE A 215 2.69 -3.77 11.77
N HIS A 216 2.34 -4.94 11.25
CA HIS A 216 2.57 -6.21 11.91
C HIS A 216 3.47 -7.08 11.03
N MET A 217 4.53 -7.63 11.62
CA MET A 217 5.47 -8.52 10.96
C MET A 217 5.39 -9.90 11.60
N THR A 218 5.31 -10.93 10.78
CA THR A 218 5.39 -12.33 11.21
C THR A 218 6.68 -12.91 10.67
N LEU A 219 7.42 -13.63 11.49
CA LEU A 219 8.72 -14.19 11.12
C LEU A 219 8.57 -15.69 10.85
N PHE A 220 8.95 -16.09 9.63
CA PHE A 220 9.05 -17.49 9.21
C PHE A 220 10.52 -17.83 8.99
N ARG A 221 11.04 -18.76 9.78
CA ARG A 221 12.44 -19.15 9.76
C ARG A 221 12.59 -20.50 9.09
N GLN A 222 13.47 -20.57 8.11
CA GLN A 222 13.98 -21.81 7.58
C GLN A 222 15.24 -22.20 8.34
N VAL A 223 15.22 -23.38 8.94
CA VAL A 223 16.41 -23.94 9.58
C VAL A 223 17.23 -24.65 8.51
N THR A 224 18.48 -24.23 8.32
CA THR A 224 19.39 -24.89 7.37
C THR A 224 20.71 -25.25 8.05
N GLU A 225 21.44 -26.19 7.46
CA GLU A 225 22.72 -26.66 8.00
C GLU A 225 23.84 -25.59 7.93
N THR A 226 23.70 -24.57 7.07
CA THR A 226 24.74 -23.56 6.84
C THR A 226 24.41 -22.23 7.50
N GLN A 227 23.26 -21.63 7.16
CA GLN A 227 22.80 -20.37 7.74
C GLN A 227 21.27 -20.32 7.73
N ASN A 228 20.68 -20.06 8.89
CA ASN A 228 19.23 -19.89 8.98
C ASN A 228 18.79 -18.68 8.17
N THR A 229 17.66 -18.85 7.48
CA THR A 229 17.08 -17.79 6.66
C THR A 229 15.72 -17.43 7.22
N THR A 230 15.50 -16.15 7.52
CA THR A 230 14.26 -15.66 8.13
C THR A 230 13.54 -14.69 7.22
N PHE A 231 12.27 -14.98 6.96
CA PHE A 231 11.36 -14.19 6.15
C PHE A 231 10.45 -13.37 7.05
N LEU A 232 10.50 -12.06 6.89
CA LEU A 232 9.60 -11.10 7.52
C LEU A 232 8.40 -10.89 6.61
N ALA A 233 7.29 -11.55 6.92
CA ALA A 233 6.04 -11.33 6.23
C ALA A 233 5.31 -10.13 6.85
N VAL A 234 5.12 -9.07 6.06
CA VAL A 234 4.61 -7.78 6.53
C VAL A 234 3.14 -7.61 6.15
N ARG A 235 2.28 -7.35 7.14
CA ARG A 235 0.84 -7.10 6.94
C ARG A 235 0.37 -5.83 7.66
N PRO A 236 -0.78 -5.25 7.28
CA PRO A 236 -1.34 -4.15 8.04
C PRO A 236 -1.85 -4.64 9.41
N GLY A 237 -1.93 -3.71 10.35
CA GLY A 237 -2.67 -3.95 11.59
C GLY A 237 -4.16 -4.18 11.34
N THR A 238 -4.88 -4.65 12.35
CA THR A 238 -6.33 -4.90 12.26
C THR A 238 -7.17 -3.62 12.33
N ASN A 239 -6.56 -2.47 12.63
CA ASN A 239 -7.24 -1.19 12.70
C ASN A 239 -7.16 -0.46 11.35
N VAL A 240 -8.31 -0.31 10.68
CA VAL A 240 -8.43 0.40 9.39
C VAL A 240 -7.89 1.83 9.46
N GLN A 241 -8.02 2.52 10.60
CA GLN A 241 -7.48 3.86 10.77
C GLN A 241 -5.96 3.90 10.56
N ASN A 242 -5.26 2.87 11.02
CA ASN A 242 -3.82 2.74 10.82
C ASN A 242 -3.48 2.54 9.33
N SER A 243 -4.28 1.77 8.60
CA SER A 243 -4.11 1.62 7.15
C SER A 243 -4.38 2.93 6.39
N ILE A 244 -5.33 3.76 6.83
CA ILE A 244 -5.57 5.10 6.25
C ILE A 244 -4.34 6.00 6.46
N ILE A 245 -3.76 5.96 7.65
CA ILE A 245 -2.56 6.74 7.99
C ILE A 245 -1.39 6.33 7.09
N LEU A 246 -1.17 5.02 6.90
CA LEU A 246 -0.16 4.52 5.98
C LEU A 246 -0.45 4.94 4.54
N MET A 247 -1.69 4.83 4.08
CA MET A 247 -2.07 5.19 2.71
C MET A 247 -1.91 6.68 2.42
N ASN A 248 -2.23 7.54 3.39
CA ASN A 248 -2.02 8.99 3.27
C ASN A 248 -0.53 9.34 3.08
N SER A 249 0.39 8.48 3.52
CA SER A 249 1.81 8.70 3.26
C SER A 249 2.16 8.55 1.78
N TRP A 250 1.44 7.72 1.02
CA TRP A 250 1.70 7.43 -0.39
C TRP A 250 0.90 8.29 -1.36
N ILE A 251 -0.07 9.06 -0.86
CA ILE A 251 -0.97 9.87 -1.69
C ILE A 251 -0.21 10.89 -2.55
N ASP A 252 0.85 11.48 -2.01
CA ASP A 252 1.66 12.48 -2.72
C ASP A 252 2.26 11.86 -4.00
N VAL A 253 2.75 10.61 -3.92
CA VAL A 253 3.30 9.89 -5.09
C VAL A 253 2.25 9.73 -6.20
N TYR A 254 1.02 9.40 -5.84
CA TYR A 254 -0.07 9.23 -6.82
C TYR A 254 -0.56 10.56 -7.39
N LEU A 255 -0.71 11.58 -6.54
CA LEU A 255 -1.09 12.92 -6.96
C LEU A 255 -0.07 13.52 -7.94
N PHE A 256 1.23 13.38 -7.65
CA PHE A 256 2.29 13.84 -8.55
C PHE A 256 2.45 12.98 -9.79
N SER A 257 2.14 11.68 -9.73
CA SER A 257 2.08 10.83 -10.92
C SER A 257 1.06 11.33 -11.94
N PHE A 258 -0.05 11.94 -11.49
CA PHE A 258 -1.01 12.57 -12.40
C PHE A 258 -0.36 13.72 -13.17
N PHE A 259 0.51 14.53 -12.56
CA PHE A 259 1.25 15.60 -13.23
C PHE A 259 2.46 15.09 -14.03
N GLY A 260 2.69 13.78 -14.05
CA GLY A 260 3.83 13.16 -14.74
C GLY A 260 3.87 13.39 -16.25
N PHE A 261 2.76 13.73 -16.90
CA PHE A 261 2.81 14.14 -18.31
C PHE A 261 3.59 15.44 -18.56
N LEU A 262 3.83 16.27 -17.54
CA LEU A 262 4.57 17.53 -17.63
C LEU A 262 5.97 17.48 -17.00
N MET A 263 6.32 16.37 -16.33
CA MET A 263 7.56 16.24 -15.57
C MET A 263 8.25 14.94 -15.96
N PRO A 264 9.59 14.84 -15.90
CA PRO A 264 10.28 13.55 -15.97
C PRO A 264 10.19 12.80 -14.63
N PRO A 265 10.20 11.45 -14.60
CA PRO A 265 10.15 10.68 -13.35
C PRO A 265 11.23 11.06 -12.34
N SER A 266 12.45 11.33 -12.81
CA SER A 266 13.58 11.80 -11.97
C SER A 266 13.31 13.15 -11.31
N TYR A 267 12.48 13.99 -11.91
CA TYR A 267 12.07 15.27 -11.33
C TYR A 267 11.05 15.08 -10.21
N VAL A 268 10.12 14.13 -10.37
CA VAL A 268 9.18 13.77 -9.31
C VAL A 268 9.90 13.16 -8.12
N ASP A 269 10.88 12.27 -8.36
CA ASP A 269 11.74 11.75 -7.29
C ASP A 269 12.52 12.88 -6.59
N ALA A 270 13.20 13.76 -7.33
CA ALA A 270 13.99 14.84 -6.73
C ALA A 270 13.17 15.82 -5.85
N ILE A 271 11.90 16.06 -6.18
CA ILE A 271 11.05 17.00 -5.42
C ILE A 271 10.29 16.30 -4.29
N MET A 272 10.07 14.99 -4.35
CA MET A 272 9.31 14.23 -3.34
C MET A 272 9.76 14.44 -1.89
N PRO A 273 11.07 14.51 -1.56
CA PRO A 273 11.53 14.78 -0.19
C PRO A 273 11.07 16.14 0.38
N TYR A 274 10.86 17.12 -0.51
CA TYR A 274 10.44 18.48 -0.17
C TYR A 274 8.92 18.64 -0.20
N LEU A 275 8.23 17.70 -0.84
CA LEU A 275 6.78 17.65 -0.97
C LEU A 275 6.20 16.69 0.05
N SER A 276 6.33 17.04 1.33
CA SER A 276 5.65 16.37 2.42
C SER A 276 4.29 17.00 2.70
N PHE A 277 3.57 17.50 1.70
CA PHE A 277 2.34 18.27 1.92
C PHE A 277 1.28 17.46 2.67
N ALA A 278 0.92 16.25 2.22
CA ALA A 278 -0.03 15.42 2.95
C ALA A 278 0.55 14.82 4.24
N LEU A 279 1.86 14.59 4.26
CA LEU A 279 2.61 14.05 5.40
C LEU A 279 2.74 15.04 6.57
N ASP A 280 3.01 16.31 6.30
CA ASP A 280 3.19 17.38 7.28
C ASP A 280 1.84 17.99 7.69
N MET A 281 0.80 17.88 6.84
CA MET A 281 -0.58 18.22 7.22
C MET A 281 -1.26 17.16 8.09
N SER A 282 -0.74 15.95 8.11
CA SER A 282 -1.20 14.93 9.04
C SER A 282 -0.78 15.32 10.47
N PRO A 283 -1.71 15.46 11.44
CA PRO A 283 -1.37 15.71 12.85
C PRO A 283 -0.65 14.53 13.50
N LEU A 284 -0.41 13.47 12.74
CA LEU A 284 0.32 12.28 13.15
C LEU A 284 1.73 12.41 12.59
N THR A 285 2.73 12.49 13.48
CA THR A 285 4.16 12.58 13.14
C THR A 285 4.65 11.29 12.48
N TYR A 286 4.28 11.09 11.21
CA TYR A 286 4.62 9.92 10.40
C TYR A 286 6.14 9.66 10.37
N LYS A 287 6.95 10.72 10.33
CA LYS A 287 8.42 10.65 10.41
C LYS A 287 8.89 9.98 11.72
N ASN A 288 8.28 10.32 12.85
CA ASN A 288 8.61 9.70 14.14
C ASN A 288 8.17 8.24 14.19
N PHE A 289 7.03 7.91 13.57
CA PHE A 289 6.57 6.53 13.42
C PHE A 289 7.56 5.69 12.63
N LEU A 290 8.03 6.18 11.48
CA LEU A 290 8.99 5.45 10.65
C LEU A 290 10.28 5.17 11.40
N ASN A 291 10.85 6.19 12.05
CA ASN A 291 12.09 6.04 12.83
C ASN A 291 11.90 5.08 14.01
N TYR A 292 10.82 5.21 14.77
CA TYR A 292 10.53 4.29 15.88
C TYR A 292 10.37 2.84 15.39
N THR A 293 9.70 2.66 14.25
CA THR A 293 9.44 1.33 13.71
C THR A 293 10.72 0.69 13.18
N ALA A 294 11.58 1.46 12.49
CA ALA A 294 12.88 1.01 12.02
C ALA A 294 13.75 0.50 13.18
N VAL A 295 13.91 1.31 14.23
CA VAL A 295 14.67 0.93 15.44
C VAL A 295 14.09 -0.32 16.11
N ALA A 296 12.76 -0.39 16.25
CA ALA A 296 12.12 -1.55 16.87
C ALA A 296 12.33 -2.85 16.05
N ILE A 297 12.43 -2.77 14.73
CA ILE A 297 12.74 -3.93 13.89
C ILE A 297 14.21 -4.32 14.06
N GLU A 298 15.12 -3.34 14.02
CA GLU A 298 16.55 -3.56 14.21
C GLU A 298 16.85 -4.24 15.56
N ASP A 299 16.33 -3.68 16.65
CA ASP A 299 16.49 -4.24 18.00
C ASP A 299 15.94 -5.67 18.06
N PHE A 300 14.73 -5.89 17.53
CA PHE A 300 14.09 -7.19 17.57
C PHE A 300 14.84 -8.25 16.78
N LEU A 301 15.35 -7.93 15.59
CA LEU A 301 16.11 -8.85 14.76
C LEU A 301 17.51 -9.10 15.32
N GLY A 302 18.19 -8.04 15.77
CA GLY A 302 19.55 -8.12 16.31
C GLY A 302 19.64 -8.93 17.60
N GLU A 303 18.67 -8.76 18.52
CA GLU A 303 18.66 -9.48 19.79
C GLU A 303 18.29 -10.96 19.66
N ASN A 304 17.31 -11.28 18.80
CA ASN A 304 16.70 -12.61 18.77
C ASN A 304 17.28 -13.53 17.69
N PHE A 305 17.82 -12.96 16.61
CA PHE A 305 18.24 -13.71 15.42
C PHE A 305 19.62 -13.27 14.91
N PRO A 306 20.67 -13.29 15.77
CA PRO A 306 22.00 -12.88 15.33
C PRO A 306 22.54 -13.83 14.25
N ASN A 307 23.13 -13.25 13.20
CA ASN A 307 23.78 -13.96 12.09
C ASN A 307 22.85 -14.74 11.14
N GLU A 308 21.58 -14.36 11.03
CA GLU A 308 20.67 -14.96 10.04
C GLU A 308 20.62 -14.15 8.73
N LYS A 309 20.27 -14.83 7.62
CA LYS A 309 19.95 -14.13 6.37
C LYS A 309 18.49 -13.72 6.38
N PHE A 310 18.22 -12.44 6.15
CA PHE A 310 16.85 -11.91 6.21
C PHE A 310 16.30 -11.56 4.84
N TYR A 311 15.00 -11.81 4.70
CA TYR A 311 14.20 -11.44 3.56
C TYR A 311 12.94 -10.72 4.03
N VAL A 312 12.52 -9.68 3.34
CA VAL A 312 11.22 -9.06 3.58
C VAL A 312 10.27 -9.48 2.47
N VAL A 313 9.09 -9.96 2.84
CA VAL A 313 8.02 -10.21 1.89
C VAL A 313 6.80 -9.42 2.27
N GLY A 314 6.33 -8.59 1.36
CA GLY A 314 5.28 -7.62 1.63
C GLY A 314 4.22 -7.64 0.54
N HIS A 315 3.01 -7.24 0.93
CA HIS A 315 1.93 -6.96 -0.01
C HIS A 315 1.34 -5.58 0.26
N GLY A 316 0.83 -4.91 -0.78
CA GLY A 316 0.18 -3.62 -0.63
C GLY A 316 1.04 -2.53 0.01
N ILE A 317 0.35 -1.54 0.57
CA ILE A 317 0.97 -0.35 1.18
C ILE A 317 1.80 -0.73 2.42
N SER A 318 1.29 -1.62 3.25
CA SER A 318 1.94 -2.10 4.46
C SER A 318 3.24 -2.84 4.16
N GLY A 319 3.21 -3.69 3.13
CA GLY A 319 4.39 -4.39 2.64
C GLY A 319 5.46 -3.43 2.15
N ALA A 320 5.07 -2.48 1.29
CA ALA A 320 5.98 -1.43 0.82
C ALA A 320 6.59 -0.62 1.97
N THR A 321 5.78 -0.16 2.93
CA THR A 321 6.32 0.58 4.08
C THR A 321 7.26 -0.27 4.93
N GLY A 322 6.92 -1.53 5.20
CA GLY A 322 7.80 -2.43 5.96
C GLY A 322 9.13 -2.69 5.26
N ALA A 323 9.11 -2.99 3.96
CA ALA A 323 10.32 -3.19 3.17
C ALA A 323 11.19 -1.92 3.13
N MET A 324 10.60 -0.74 2.95
CA MET A 324 11.38 0.50 2.93
C MET A 324 12.00 0.81 4.29
N LEU A 325 11.32 0.49 5.39
CA LEU A 325 11.88 0.67 6.74
C LEU A 325 13.09 -0.24 6.97
N VAL A 326 12.99 -1.49 6.53
CA VAL A 326 14.09 -2.45 6.64
C VAL A 326 15.25 -2.06 5.72
N LEU A 327 14.96 -1.72 4.46
CA LEU A 327 15.97 -1.36 3.46
C LEU A 327 16.77 -0.11 3.82
N ARG A 328 16.16 0.80 4.59
CA ARG A 328 16.81 2.02 5.08
C ARG A 328 17.92 1.73 6.08
N GLU A 329 17.71 0.78 6.99
CA GLU A 329 18.67 0.45 8.05
C GLU A 329 19.55 -0.76 7.67
N HIS A 330 19.06 -1.63 6.79
CA HIS A 330 19.73 -2.87 6.37
C HIS A 330 19.54 -3.12 4.88
N ALA A 331 20.59 -3.54 4.17
CA ALA A 331 20.49 -3.91 2.76
C ALA A 331 19.85 -5.32 2.55
N MET A 332 18.69 -5.59 3.17
CA MET A 332 17.99 -6.88 3.07
C MET A 332 17.22 -7.02 1.76
N GLU A 333 17.22 -8.23 1.19
CA GLU A 333 16.45 -8.56 -0.01
C GLU A 333 14.94 -8.49 0.30
N SER A 334 14.21 -7.67 -0.45
CA SER A 334 12.79 -7.38 -0.24
C SER A 334 11.98 -7.70 -1.49
N VAL A 335 10.90 -8.46 -1.33
CA VAL A 335 9.98 -8.80 -2.42
C VAL A 335 8.58 -8.31 -2.07
N LEU A 336 8.04 -7.46 -2.94
CA LEU A 336 6.77 -6.79 -2.76
C LEU A 336 5.77 -7.27 -3.81
N PHE A 337 4.52 -7.44 -3.41
CA PHE A 337 3.41 -7.81 -4.28
C PHE A 337 2.31 -6.76 -4.23
N ALA A 338 1.72 -6.44 -5.38
CA ALA A 338 0.65 -5.45 -5.55
C ALA A 338 0.87 -4.20 -4.66
N SER A 339 2.08 -3.64 -4.73
CA SER A 339 2.53 -2.57 -3.83
C SER A 339 2.66 -1.24 -4.57
N PRO A 340 2.53 -0.10 -3.85
CA PRO A 340 2.66 1.22 -4.45
C PRO A 340 4.02 1.45 -5.12
N PRO A 341 4.12 2.39 -6.09
CA PRO A 341 5.38 2.74 -6.72
C PRO A 341 6.32 3.33 -5.67
N ILE A 342 7.51 2.76 -5.56
CA ILE A 342 8.52 3.22 -4.59
C ILE A 342 9.20 4.47 -5.13
N VAL A 343 9.36 5.47 -4.26
CA VAL A 343 10.12 6.70 -4.55
C VAL A 343 11.30 6.74 -3.59
N PRO A 344 12.51 6.35 -4.03
CA PRO A 344 13.67 6.13 -3.17
C PRO A 344 14.01 7.34 -2.29
N SER A 345 14.01 8.52 -2.89
CA SER A 345 14.35 9.79 -2.22
C SER A 345 13.46 10.08 -1.01
N LYS A 346 12.18 9.68 -1.05
CA LYS A 346 11.22 9.85 0.05
C LYS A 346 11.61 9.05 1.30
N PHE A 347 12.29 7.91 1.11
CA PHE A 347 12.76 7.04 2.19
C PHE A 347 14.25 7.24 2.50
N GLN A 348 14.93 8.15 1.79
CA GLN A 348 16.37 8.39 1.92
C GLN A 348 17.22 7.16 1.61
N ILE A 349 16.74 6.30 0.69
CA ILE A 349 17.44 5.09 0.26
C ILE A 349 18.09 5.36 -1.11
N PRO A 350 19.38 5.06 -1.30
CA PRO A 350 20.02 5.16 -2.61
C PRO A 350 19.41 4.20 -3.64
N ASP A 351 19.24 4.66 -4.89
CA ASP A 351 18.72 3.83 -5.99
C ASP A 351 19.48 2.53 -6.18
N THR A 352 20.81 2.58 -6.07
CA THR A 352 21.69 1.39 -6.19
C THR A 352 21.38 0.31 -5.16
N THR A 353 20.88 0.68 -3.99
CA THR A 353 20.46 -0.29 -2.96
C THR A 353 19.14 -0.96 -3.35
N LEU A 354 18.20 -0.20 -3.92
CA LEU A 354 16.93 -0.75 -4.38
C LEU A 354 17.10 -1.65 -5.61
N GLU A 355 18.02 -1.31 -6.51
CA GLU A 355 18.36 -2.14 -7.67
C GLU A 355 18.77 -3.56 -7.31
N THR A 356 19.56 -3.72 -6.25
CA THR A 356 20.10 -5.02 -5.84
C THR A 356 19.22 -5.75 -4.84
N SER A 357 18.39 -5.02 -4.10
CA SER A 357 17.75 -5.55 -2.89
C SER A 357 16.23 -5.41 -2.89
N LEU A 358 15.60 -4.91 -3.95
CA LEU A 358 14.14 -4.81 -4.07
C LEU A 358 13.63 -5.47 -5.35
N LEU A 359 12.54 -6.23 -5.23
CA LEU A 359 11.73 -6.70 -6.33
C LEU A 359 10.27 -6.36 -6.04
N ASN A 360 9.65 -5.49 -6.83
CA ASN A 360 8.24 -5.12 -6.72
C ASN A 360 7.43 -5.71 -7.89
N VAL A 361 6.44 -6.54 -7.58
CA VAL A 361 5.58 -7.21 -8.56
C VAL A 361 4.19 -6.59 -8.49
N VAL A 362 3.76 -5.97 -9.57
CA VAL A 362 2.46 -5.27 -9.63
C VAL A 362 1.68 -5.69 -10.85
N ASN A 363 0.36 -5.77 -10.73
CA ASN A 363 -0.51 -6.05 -11.85
C ASN A 363 -0.77 -4.77 -12.68
N GLN A 364 -0.84 -4.85 -14.00
CA GLN A 364 -1.01 -3.68 -14.88
C GLN A 364 -2.32 -2.93 -14.61
N ASN A 365 -3.36 -3.65 -14.20
CA ASN A 365 -4.67 -3.09 -13.86
C ASN A 365 -4.89 -2.91 -12.35
N SER A 366 -3.81 -2.98 -11.56
CA SER A 366 -3.79 -2.68 -10.13
C SER A 366 -4.12 -1.22 -9.85
N VAL A 367 -4.74 -0.93 -8.71
CA VAL A 367 -4.87 0.47 -8.22
C VAL A 367 -3.53 1.07 -7.80
N TYR A 368 -2.55 0.22 -7.51
CA TYR A 368 -1.20 0.60 -7.12
C TYR A 368 -0.26 0.76 -8.31
N TYR A 369 -0.69 0.36 -9.51
CA TYR A 369 0.09 0.55 -10.72
C TYR A 369 0.21 2.04 -11.07
N SER A 370 1.44 2.50 -11.28
CA SER A 370 1.70 3.80 -11.90
C SER A 370 2.38 3.57 -13.24
N TRP A 371 1.75 4.05 -14.31
CA TRP A 371 2.36 4.01 -15.64
C TRP A 371 3.57 4.94 -15.74
N TYR A 372 3.70 5.90 -14.83
CA TYR A 372 4.65 7.01 -14.89
C TYR A 372 5.85 6.81 -13.96
N VAL A 373 5.64 6.41 -12.70
CA VAL A 373 6.74 6.06 -11.77
C VAL A 373 7.09 4.58 -11.98
N ARG A 374 7.89 4.31 -13.01
CA ARG A 374 8.42 2.97 -13.29
C ARG A 374 9.89 2.92 -12.94
N ASN A 375 10.23 1.98 -12.07
CA ASN A 375 11.61 1.73 -11.67
C ASN A 375 12.03 0.34 -12.14
N GLN A 376 13.32 0.15 -12.33
CA GLN A 376 13.90 -1.11 -12.83
C GLN A 376 13.67 -2.33 -11.94
N TYR A 377 13.41 -2.12 -10.65
CA TYR A 377 13.03 -3.17 -9.70
C TYR A 377 11.53 -3.47 -9.71
N THR A 378 10.73 -2.85 -10.59
CA THR A 378 9.29 -3.10 -10.69
C THR A 378 8.96 -3.94 -11.93
N HIS A 379 8.39 -5.13 -11.70
CA HIS A 379 7.89 -6.01 -12.73
C HIS A 379 6.37 -5.92 -12.80
N THR A 380 5.86 -5.75 -14.03
CA THR A 380 4.42 -5.68 -14.28
C THR A 380 3.91 -7.00 -14.84
N LEU A 381 2.85 -7.53 -14.24
CA LEU A 381 2.11 -8.70 -14.75
C LEU A 381 0.77 -8.27 -15.33
N PHE A 382 0.24 -9.05 -16.26
CA PHE A 382 -1.09 -8.79 -16.81
C PHE A 382 -2.16 -9.46 -15.96
N CYS A 383 -3.19 -8.72 -15.58
CA CYS A 383 -4.32 -9.24 -14.80
C CYS A 383 -5.64 -8.78 -15.43
N HIS A 384 -6.57 -9.72 -15.60
CA HIS A 384 -7.85 -9.49 -16.29
C HIS A 384 -8.91 -8.83 -15.37
N LEU A 385 -8.75 -8.94 -14.04
CA LEU A 385 -9.72 -8.52 -13.03
C LEU A 385 -9.43 -7.10 -12.52
N GLY A 386 -9.74 -6.06 -13.31
CA GLY A 386 -9.28 -4.69 -13.04
C GLY A 386 -9.56 -4.11 -11.63
N GLY A 387 -8.72 -3.15 -11.22
CA GLY A 387 -8.82 -2.44 -9.94
C GLY A 387 -8.36 -3.29 -8.76
N THR A 388 -9.06 -3.17 -7.63
CA THR A 388 -8.68 -3.85 -6.37
C THR A 388 -8.76 -5.37 -6.46
N GLN A 389 -9.47 -5.94 -7.44
CA GLN A 389 -9.51 -7.39 -7.63
C GLN A 389 -8.15 -7.94 -8.07
N CYS A 390 -7.43 -7.22 -8.94
CA CYS A 390 -6.04 -7.52 -9.29
C CYS A 390 -5.08 -7.37 -8.11
N ASP A 391 -5.47 -6.65 -7.06
CA ASP A 391 -4.60 -6.37 -5.92
C ASP A 391 -4.66 -7.43 -4.84
N THR A 392 -5.57 -8.39 -4.93
CA THR A 392 -5.65 -9.48 -3.94
C THR A 392 -4.43 -10.40 -4.05
N MET A 393 -3.94 -10.92 -2.92
CA MET A 393 -2.84 -11.90 -2.95
C MET A 393 -3.25 -13.20 -3.66
N THR A 394 -4.52 -13.57 -3.58
CA THR A 394 -5.07 -14.72 -4.33
C THR A 394 -4.91 -14.53 -5.83
N GLU A 395 -5.28 -13.35 -6.35
CA GLU A 395 -5.17 -13.09 -7.78
C GLU A 395 -3.72 -12.91 -8.22
N MET A 396 -2.86 -12.34 -7.38
CA MET A 396 -1.42 -12.29 -7.63
C MET A 396 -0.82 -13.70 -7.76
N ILE A 397 -1.19 -14.61 -6.87
CA ILE A 397 -0.78 -16.03 -6.94
C ILE A 397 -1.28 -16.66 -8.23
N ASN A 398 -2.57 -16.53 -8.58
CA ASN A 398 -3.12 -17.08 -9.81
C ASN A 398 -2.42 -16.52 -11.06
N THR A 399 -2.16 -15.21 -11.07
CA THR A 399 -1.48 -14.54 -12.17
C THR A 399 -0.06 -15.05 -12.33
N LEU A 400 0.68 -15.21 -11.23
CA LEU A 400 2.03 -15.78 -11.22
C LEU A 400 2.03 -17.25 -11.67
N THR A 401 1.10 -18.05 -11.16
CA THR A 401 0.91 -19.46 -11.55
C THR A 401 0.71 -19.59 -13.06
N ASN A 402 -0.19 -18.80 -13.64
CA ASN A 402 -0.50 -18.86 -15.07
C ASN A 402 0.60 -18.25 -15.94
N THR A 403 1.21 -17.15 -15.50
CA THR A 403 2.25 -16.46 -16.29
C THR A 403 3.55 -17.25 -16.30
N CYS A 404 3.85 -17.90 -15.18
CA CYS A 404 5.05 -18.68 -15.02
C CYS A 404 4.80 -20.17 -15.19
N ASP A 405 3.63 -20.65 -15.62
CA ASP A 405 3.31 -22.08 -15.77
C ASP A 405 3.77 -22.95 -14.57
N PHE A 406 3.50 -22.49 -13.34
CA PHE A 406 3.75 -23.28 -12.13
C PHE A 406 2.58 -24.25 -11.94
N HIS A 407 2.62 -25.43 -12.54
CA HIS A 407 1.59 -26.47 -12.40
C HIS A 407 2.03 -27.62 -11.52
#